data_AF-A0A516SAA3-F1
#
_entry.id   AF-A0A516SAA3-F1
#
_cell.length_a   1.000
_cell.length_b   1.000
_cell.length_c   1.000
_cell.angle_alpha   90.00
_cell.angle_beta   90.00
_cell.angle_gamma   90.00
#
_symmetry.space_group_name_H-M   'P 1'
#
loop_
_entity.id
_entity.type
_entity.pdbx_description
1 polymer ?
#
loop_
_entity_poly.entity_id
_entity_poly.type
_entity_poly.pdbx_seq_one_letter_code
_entity_poly.pdbx_strand_id
1 'polypeptide(L)'
;MDLDEEDGDDTVVHVIEHVVVALHHRLGRDASLVCLEGFERRIDNSLLACACRDGALAGQVLEQAVRLVARLISGETVDLAVCLAVLGAELTPCSLTQAIIDAAYASGVPYFKLYQNAAVYPLYQLGWGSKQHRLHAGLSGQDCPVALGIACNRELSKSLLHDAGLPVPEGGVAESYEAALALAVQLGGLVAVRPGRGELGEGCCLRIVTEPQLRQAFFHAAALTPRVMVERYVEGQGYQVLVADGRVVEAARRPGETALDKGEVRLHPDNADDCIRAVQCIGLTVACVDLVCRDPAQPLLAQGGALVDVNPEAGRPGRPWSAHAVGLAGSALLERWFVSSQASRIPLVALLGEPATSAAALVAAALGEQGLRTGHANRYGVLARGRRVDRQGCSAFNASRSVLSAIDTEAVVLELSQDDVLVQGLAFDRCDVAILLGNHAGPPSNGRAARLLLHSATRAVVLHAADSLAAAQLPAGTEPVLFAETVDCGPLQAHIDAGRRAVYLNGSDIVIAAGPDRWPLLPIVQLAAEYRAEIGQSLAAIAALMVLVCPLDAMRKALQRHTEPPLSGAQSSGVERGSVLVHSLLN
;
A
#
# COMPACT_ATOMS: atom_id res chain seq x y z
N MET A 1 -14.72 -33.76 -29.18
CA MET A 1 -14.57 -34.92 -28.31
C MET A 1 -15.89 -34.98 -27.57
N ASP A 2 -16.70 -35.98 -27.89
CA ASP A 2 -18.06 -36.12 -27.38
C ASP A 2 -18.06 -36.21 -25.86
N LEU A 3 -18.89 -35.40 -25.21
CA LEU A 3 -19.06 -35.35 -23.76
C LEU A 3 -20.34 -36.11 -23.42
N ASP A 4 -20.16 -37.36 -22.98
CA ASP A 4 -21.20 -38.13 -22.32
C ASP A 4 -21.39 -37.61 -20.89
N GLU A 5 -22.66 -37.47 -20.50
CA GLU A 5 -23.15 -37.09 -19.18
C GLU A 5 -22.82 -38.19 -18.15
N GLU A 6 -21.78 -38.04 -17.34
CA GLU A 6 -21.66 -38.70 -16.03
C GLU A 6 -20.58 -38.02 -15.18
N ASP A 7 -20.99 -37.46 -14.03
CA ASP A 7 -20.19 -37.04 -12.87
C ASP A 7 -18.97 -36.11 -13.10
N GLY A 8 -19.21 -34.81 -13.24
CA GLY A 8 -18.21 -33.76 -13.05
C GLY A 8 -18.81 -32.36 -13.17
N ASP A 9 -18.62 -31.50 -12.16
CA ASP A 9 -18.95 -30.06 -12.19
C ASP A 9 -18.07 -29.30 -13.22
N ASP A 10 -18.23 -29.57 -14.52
CA ASP A 10 -17.56 -28.86 -15.61
C ASP A 10 -18.33 -27.57 -15.97
N THR A 11 -18.49 -26.68 -14.98
CA THR A 11 -19.07 -25.36 -15.23
C THR A 11 -18.04 -24.46 -15.91
N VAL A 12 -18.48 -23.53 -16.77
CA VAL A 12 -17.61 -22.49 -17.39
C VAL A 12 -16.80 -21.74 -16.33
N VAL A 13 -17.38 -21.61 -15.13
CA VAL A 13 -16.76 -21.06 -13.93
C VAL A 13 -15.50 -21.84 -13.57
N HIS A 14 -15.58 -23.17 -13.44
CA HIS A 14 -14.43 -24.02 -13.13
C HIS A 14 -13.30 -23.87 -14.16
N VAL A 15 -13.63 -23.74 -15.45
CA VAL A 15 -12.64 -23.46 -16.51
C VAL A 15 -11.96 -22.11 -16.31
N ILE A 16 -12.73 -21.05 -15.98
CA ILE A 16 -12.18 -19.72 -15.70
C ILE A 16 -11.21 -19.79 -14.51
N GLU A 17 -11.51 -20.57 -13.47
CA GLU A 17 -10.62 -20.73 -12.31
C GLU A 17 -9.23 -21.21 -12.72
N HIS A 18 -9.16 -22.28 -13.50
CA HIS A 18 -7.90 -22.85 -13.99
C HIS A 18 -7.16 -21.88 -14.89
N VAL A 19 -7.88 -21.14 -15.75
CA VAL A 19 -7.27 -20.12 -16.62
C VAL A 19 -6.67 -18.99 -15.79
N VAL A 20 -7.34 -18.52 -14.74
CA VAL A 20 -6.81 -17.49 -13.84
C VAL A 20 -5.53 -17.95 -13.16
N VAL A 21 -5.51 -19.17 -12.62
CA VAL A 21 -4.30 -19.74 -11.98
C VAL A 21 -3.17 -19.90 -13.00
N ALA A 22 -3.48 -20.40 -14.21
CA ALA A 22 -2.50 -20.58 -15.28
C ALA A 22 -1.90 -19.24 -15.75
N LEU A 23 -2.70 -18.18 -15.90
CA LEU A 23 -2.23 -16.85 -16.26
C LEU A 23 -1.32 -16.26 -15.17
N HIS A 24 -1.68 -16.40 -13.89
CA HIS A 24 -0.82 -15.95 -12.78
C HIS A 24 0.53 -16.68 -12.76
N HIS A 25 0.54 -18.01 -12.91
CA HIS A 25 1.79 -18.77 -12.99
C HIS A 25 2.65 -18.35 -14.19
N ARG A 26 2.05 -18.08 -15.35
CA ARG A 26 2.76 -17.59 -16.54
C ARG A 26 3.36 -16.20 -16.35
N LEU A 27 2.76 -15.37 -15.49
CA LEU A 27 3.29 -14.07 -15.06
C LEU A 27 4.30 -14.19 -13.91
N GLY A 28 4.62 -15.42 -13.45
CA GLY A 28 5.54 -15.66 -12.34
C GLY A 28 4.97 -15.24 -10.98
N ARG A 29 3.65 -15.32 -10.80
CA ARG A 29 2.94 -14.92 -9.57
C ARG A 29 2.17 -16.12 -8.99
N ASP A 30 2.19 -16.25 -7.67
CA ASP A 30 1.36 -17.22 -6.94
C ASP A 30 -0.03 -16.62 -6.69
N ALA A 31 -1.09 -17.34 -7.05
CA ALA A 31 -2.48 -16.94 -6.80
C ALA A 31 -3.24 -18.05 -6.07
N SER A 32 -4.14 -17.65 -5.17
CA SER A 32 -5.06 -18.55 -4.49
C SER A 32 -6.47 -18.20 -4.91
N LEU A 33 -7.19 -19.13 -5.52
CA LEU A 33 -8.54 -18.87 -5.99
C LEU A 33 -9.56 -19.53 -5.05
N VAL A 34 -10.65 -18.83 -4.77
CA VAL A 34 -11.80 -19.41 -4.06
C VAL A 34 -13.03 -19.15 -4.90
N CYS A 35 -13.51 -20.18 -5.58
CA CYS A 35 -14.81 -20.12 -6.21
C CYS A 35 -15.92 -20.37 -5.18
N LEU A 36 -16.97 -19.58 -5.27
CA LEU A 36 -18.07 -19.61 -4.34
C LEU A 36 -19.36 -19.91 -5.13
N GLU A 37 -19.75 -21.18 -5.23
CA GLU A 37 -21.01 -21.61 -5.87
C GLU A 37 -22.18 -21.61 -4.89
N GLY A 38 -23.24 -20.84 -5.15
CA GLY A 38 -24.39 -20.73 -4.24
C GLY A 38 -25.70 -20.62 -5.02
N PHE A 39 -26.47 -21.71 -5.04
CA PHE A 39 -27.82 -21.77 -5.62
C PHE A 39 -28.89 -21.47 -4.58
N GLU A 40 -29.84 -20.61 -4.93
CA GLU A 40 -31.25 -20.84 -4.59
C GLU A 40 -32.14 -20.36 -5.77
N ARG A 41 -32.65 -21.34 -6.53
CA ARG A 41 -33.67 -21.23 -7.59
C ARG A 41 -33.65 -19.96 -8.47
N ARG A 42 -32.73 -19.92 -9.45
CA ARG A 42 -32.96 -19.81 -10.91
C ARG A 42 -31.58 -19.56 -11.57
N ILE A 43 -31.26 -20.44 -12.53
CA ILE A 43 -30.11 -20.53 -13.45
C ILE A 43 -29.14 -19.32 -13.50
N ASP A 44 -27.88 -19.65 -13.16
CA ASP A 44 -26.56 -19.03 -13.39
C ASP A 44 -26.28 -17.59 -12.92
N ASN A 45 -25.96 -17.43 -11.63
CA ASN A 45 -25.24 -16.28 -11.09
C ASN A 45 -24.08 -16.76 -10.20
N SER A 46 -22.99 -17.22 -10.83
CA SER A 46 -21.79 -17.65 -10.13
C SER A 46 -20.86 -16.46 -9.82
N LEU A 47 -20.39 -16.38 -8.57
CA LEU A 47 -19.44 -15.36 -8.13
C LEU A 47 -18.05 -15.99 -8.02
N LEU A 48 -17.13 -15.58 -8.91
CA LEU A 48 -15.71 -15.90 -8.76
C LEU A 48 -15.03 -14.86 -7.87
N ALA A 49 -14.38 -15.31 -6.79
CA ALA A 49 -13.50 -14.49 -5.98
C ALA A 49 -12.04 -14.93 -6.18
N CYS A 50 -11.19 -13.99 -6.60
CA CYS A 50 -9.76 -14.22 -6.76
C CYS A 50 -8.99 -13.52 -5.63
N ALA A 51 -8.20 -14.29 -4.87
CA ALA A 51 -7.29 -13.74 -3.87
C ALA A 51 -5.85 -13.82 -4.39
N CYS A 52 -5.27 -12.67 -4.72
CA CYS A 52 -3.88 -12.56 -5.13
C CYS A 52 -3.17 -11.50 -4.32
N ARG A 53 -1.83 -11.59 -4.26
CA ARG A 53 -0.96 -10.57 -3.68
C ARG A 53 -1.23 -9.19 -4.30
N ASP A 54 -1.45 -9.12 -5.61
CA ASP A 54 -1.85 -7.89 -6.29
C ASP A 54 -3.31 -7.99 -6.72
N GLY A 55 -4.22 -7.37 -5.96
CA GLY A 55 -5.65 -7.36 -6.24
C GLY A 55 -6.01 -6.67 -7.57
N ALA A 56 -5.23 -5.69 -8.02
CA ALA A 56 -5.43 -5.05 -9.31
C ALA A 56 -5.07 -6.01 -10.45
N LEU A 57 -3.93 -6.71 -10.32
CA LEU A 57 -3.56 -7.77 -11.25
C LEU A 57 -4.58 -8.91 -11.22
N ALA A 58 -5.05 -9.35 -10.05
CA ALA A 58 -6.08 -10.38 -9.95
C ALA A 58 -7.36 -10.00 -10.68
N GLY A 59 -7.83 -8.75 -10.53
CA GLY A 59 -8.98 -8.24 -11.25
C GLY A 59 -8.77 -8.28 -12.77
N GLN A 60 -7.62 -7.80 -13.25
CA GLN A 60 -7.30 -7.81 -14.67
C GLN A 60 -7.09 -9.22 -15.23
N VAL A 61 -6.42 -10.11 -14.50
CA VAL A 61 -6.22 -11.51 -14.90
C VAL A 61 -7.56 -12.24 -14.92
N LEU A 62 -8.45 -11.99 -13.95
CA LEU A 62 -9.80 -12.52 -13.94
C LEU A 62 -10.60 -12.01 -15.15
N GLU A 63 -10.57 -10.70 -15.42
CA GLU A 63 -11.23 -10.11 -16.58
C GLU A 63 -10.70 -10.68 -17.90
N GLN A 64 -9.38 -10.81 -18.04
CA GLN A 64 -8.75 -11.41 -19.21
C GLN A 64 -9.05 -12.91 -19.31
N ALA A 65 -9.11 -13.65 -18.21
CA ALA A 65 -9.48 -15.05 -18.19
C ALA A 65 -10.92 -15.25 -18.66
N VAL A 66 -11.87 -14.45 -18.14
CA VAL A 66 -13.27 -14.46 -18.57
C VAL A 66 -13.37 -14.15 -20.07
N ARG A 67 -12.69 -13.10 -20.54
CA ARG A 67 -12.67 -12.74 -21.98
C ARG A 67 -12.06 -13.84 -22.84
N LEU A 68 -10.97 -14.46 -22.38
CA LEU A 68 -10.29 -15.53 -23.10
C LEU A 68 -11.18 -16.76 -23.23
N VAL A 69 -11.82 -17.18 -22.13
CA VAL A 69 -12.77 -18.30 -22.13
C VAL A 69 -13.99 -18.00 -23.01
N ALA A 70 -14.56 -16.80 -22.92
CA ALA A 70 -15.71 -16.40 -23.74
C ALA A 70 -15.40 -16.42 -25.25
N ARG A 71 -14.21 -15.95 -25.65
CA ARG A 71 -13.75 -15.97 -27.06
C ARG A 71 -13.53 -17.39 -27.56
N LEU A 72 -12.94 -18.26 -26.74
CA LEU A 72 -12.77 -19.67 -27.07
C LEU A 72 -14.12 -20.39 -27.24
N ILE A 73 -15.11 -20.11 -26.38
CA ILE A 73 -16.47 -20.65 -26.50
C ILE A 73 -17.13 -20.19 -27.81
N SER A 74 -16.89 -18.94 -28.22
CA SER A 74 -17.40 -18.38 -29.47
C SER A 74 -16.64 -18.82 -30.73
N GLY A 75 -15.64 -19.70 -30.60
CA GLY A 75 -14.84 -20.20 -31.72
C GLY A 75 -13.83 -19.20 -32.30
N GLU A 76 -13.53 -18.12 -31.57
CA GLU A 76 -12.51 -17.15 -31.96
C GLU A 76 -11.10 -17.69 -31.70
N THR A 77 -10.12 -17.23 -32.50
CA THR A 77 -8.70 -17.51 -32.25
C THR A 77 -8.15 -16.52 -31.22
N VAL A 78 -7.41 -17.01 -30.23
CA VAL A 78 -6.81 -16.19 -29.15
C VAL A 78 -5.29 -16.31 -29.18
N ASP A 79 -4.60 -15.17 -29.25
CA ASP A 79 -3.14 -15.10 -29.10
C ASP A 79 -2.76 -14.86 -27.63
N LEU A 80 -2.30 -15.93 -26.98
CA LEU A 80 -1.90 -15.89 -25.58
C LEU A 80 -0.69 -14.97 -25.34
N ALA A 81 0.21 -14.80 -26.32
CA ALA A 81 1.38 -13.93 -26.16
C ALA A 81 0.96 -12.46 -26.08
N VAL A 82 -0.04 -12.06 -26.85
CA VAL A 82 -0.63 -10.71 -26.78
C VAL A 82 -1.33 -10.52 -25.43
N CYS A 83 -2.11 -11.49 -24.96
CA CYS A 83 -2.74 -11.42 -23.64
C CYS A 83 -1.71 -11.26 -22.50
N LEU A 84 -0.63 -12.04 -22.52
CA LEU A 84 0.45 -11.94 -21.54
C LEU A 84 1.25 -10.65 -21.66
N ALA A 85 1.45 -10.14 -22.88
CA ALA A 85 2.13 -8.86 -23.11
C ALA A 85 1.32 -7.69 -22.55
N VAL A 86 0.00 -7.69 -22.75
CA VAL A 86 -0.91 -6.68 -22.15
C VAL A 86 -0.85 -6.73 -20.62
N LEU A 87 -0.91 -7.94 -20.04
CA LEU A 87 -0.80 -8.13 -18.58
C LEU A 87 0.59 -7.78 -18.02
N GLY A 88 1.66 -7.94 -18.80
CA GLY A 88 3.04 -7.70 -18.37
C GLY A 88 3.58 -6.28 -18.60
N ALA A 89 3.10 -5.58 -19.63
CA ALA A 89 3.65 -4.29 -20.05
C ALA A 89 3.18 -3.09 -19.21
N GLU A 90 1.98 -3.13 -18.62
CA GLU A 90 1.37 -1.94 -18.00
C GLU A 90 1.71 -1.73 -16.52
N LEU A 91 2.40 -2.67 -15.85
CA LEU A 91 2.25 -2.76 -14.38
C LEU A 91 3.51 -3.09 -13.59
N THR A 92 4.63 -3.44 -14.24
CA THR A 92 5.77 -4.01 -13.51
C THR A 92 6.56 -2.90 -12.80
N PRO A 93 6.60 -2.88 -11.46
CA PRO A 93 7.41 -1.92 -10.71
C PRO A 93 8.91 -2.12 -11.00
N CYS A 94 9.71 -1.08 -10.80
CA CYS A 94 11.17 -1.23 -10.81
C CYS A 94 11.61 -2.24 -9.73
N SER A 95 12.80 -2.83 -9.87
CA SER A 95 13.25 -3.93 -8.99
C SER A 95 13.21 -3.56 -7.51
N LEU A 96 13.60 -2.32 -7.17
CA LEU A 96 13.55 -1.82 -5.80
C LEU A 96 12.13 -1.64 -5.28
N THR A 97 11.23 -1.10 -6.11
CA THR A 97 9.81 -0.97 -5.73
C THR A 97 9.20 -2.34 -5.49
N GLN A 98 9.49 -3.32 -6.35
CA GLN A 98 9.01 -4.69 -6.19
C GLN A 98 9.52 -5.31 -4.87
N ALA A 99 10.81 -5.17 -4.56
CA ALA A 99 11.35 -5.72 -3.32
C ALA A 99 10.79 -5.06 -2.07
N ILE A 100 10.53 -3.75 -2.08
CA ILE A 100 9.84 -3.08 -0.96
C ILE A 100 8.42 -3.64 -0.80
N ILE A 101 7.69 -3.85 -1.89
CA ILE A 101 6.35 -4.46 -1.85
C ILE A 101 6.39 -5.89 -1.33
N ASP A 102 7.35 -6.69 -1.78
CA ASP A 102 7.51 -8.08 -1.35
C ASP A 102 7.88 -8.18 0.14
N ALA A 103 8.77 -7.30 0.61
CA ALA A 103 9.12 -7.21 2.02
C ALA A 103 7.93 -6.70 2.88
N ALA A 104 7.11 -5.78 2.34
CA ALA A 104 5.91 -5.29 3.02
C ALA A 104 4.89 -6.41 3.20
N TYR A 105 4.66 -7.18 2.12
CA TYR A 105 3.81 -8.36 2.14
C TYR A 105 4.31 -9.40 3.16
N ALA A 106 5.59 -9.77 3.11
CA ALA A 106 6.19 -10.73 4.03
C ALA A 106 6.09 -10.29 5.49
N SER A 107 6.13 -8.98 5.74
CA SER A 107 6.01 -8.39 7.07
C SER A 107 4.56 -8.11 7.49
N GLY A 108 3.56 -8.35 6.63
CA GLY A 108 2.14 -8.07 6.91
C GLY A 108 1.76 -6.58 6.93
N VAL A 109 2.57 -5.72 6.31
CA VAL A 109 2.27 -4.30 6.08
C VAL A 109 1.29 -4.20 4.89
N PRO A 110 0.12 -3.56 5.07
CA PRO A 110 -0.84 -3.44 3.98
C PRO A 110 -0.31 -2.44 2.95
N TYR A 111 -0.58 -2.66 1.67
CA TYR A 111 -0.22 -1.71 0.63
C TYR A 111 -1.28 -1.62 -0.45
N PHE A 112 -1.39 -0.45 -1.06
CA PHE A 112 -2.31 -0.14 -2.15
C PHE A 112 -1.53 0.38 -3.35
N LYS A 113 -1.91 -0.06 -4.54
CA LYS A 113 -1.59 0.65 -5.78
C LYS A 113 -2.64 1.74 -5.98
N LEU A 114 -2.24 3.01 -5.94
CA LEU A 114 -3.19 4.15 -5.94
C LEU A 114 -3.65 4.56 -7.34
N TYR A 115 -2.76 4.51 -8.34
CA TYR A 115 -3.07 4.90 -9.71
C TYR A 115 -2.58 3.85 -10.70
N GLN A 116 -3.47 3.49 -11.64
CA GLN A 116 -3.22 2.62 -12.79
C GLN A 116 -3.30 3.48 -14.06
N ASN A 117 -2.25 4.25 -14.35
CA ASN A 117 -2.13 4.88 -15.66
C ASN A 117 -0.83 4.38 -16.28
N ALA A 118 -0.92 3.73 -17.45
CA ALA A 118 0.19 3.13 -18.18
C ALA A 118 1.30 4.15 -18.55
N ALA A 119 1.01 5.46 -18.50
CA ALA A 119 1.97 6.51 -18.83
C ALA A 119 2.91 6.93 -17.68
N VAL A 120 2.71 6.46 -16.45
CA VAL A 120 3.50 6.88 -15.26
C VAL A 120 3.84 5.67 -14.39
N TYR A 121 5.05 5.64 -13.81
CA TYR A 121 5.40 4.61 -12.83
C TYR A 121 4.35 4.53 -11.71
N PRO A 122 3.93 3.33 -11.28
CA PRO A 122 2.86 3.19 -10.32
C PRO A 122 3.21 3.81 -8.96
N LEU A 123 2.26 4.56 -8.39
CA LEU A 123 2.33 5.09 -7.03
C LEU A 123 1.75 4.06 -6.06
N TYR A 124 2.55 3.69 -5.07
CA TYR A 124 2.11 2.81 -3.99
C TYR A 124 1.95 3.58 -2.69
N GLN A 125 0.95 3.17 -1.93
CA GLN A 125 0.77 3.50 -0.52
C GLN A 125 1.09 2.25 0.30
N LEU A 126 1.84 2.39 1.38
CA LEU A 126 2.09 1.36 2.37
C LEU A 126 1.57 1.84 3.72
N GLY A 127 0.83 1.02 4.46
CA GLY A 127 0.12 1.44 5.67
C GLY A 127 -1.16 2.22 5.42
N TRP A 128 -1.87 2.56 6.48
CA TRP A 128 -3.19 3.21 6.45
C TRP A 128 -3.23 4.56 7.14
N GLY A 129 -4.06 5.46 6.61
CA GLY A 129 -4.35 6.76 7.16
C GLY A 129 -3.08 7.55 7.51
N SER A 130 -2.98 8.01 8.76
CA SER A 130 -1.83 8.74 9.31
C SER A 130 -0.56 7.92 9.52
N LYS A 131 -0.63 6.60 9.34
CA LYS A 131 0.54 5.71 9.36
C LYS A 131 1.01 5.36 7.95
N GLN A 132 0.44 5.95 6.91
CA GLN A 132 0.80 5.60 5.55
C GLN A 132 2.14 6.22 5.11
N HIS A 133 2.83 5.53 4.20
CA HIS A 133 3.99 5.99 3.46
C HIS A 133 3.73 5.84 1.97
N ARG A 134 4.36 6.67 1.15
CA ARG A 134 4.24 6.62 -0.31
C ARG A 134 5.55 6.15 -0.92
N LEU A 135 5.44 5.39 -1.99
CA LEU A 135 6.56 4.85 -2.75
C LEU A 135 6.30 5.06 -4.24
N HIS A 136 7.27 5.64 -4.93
CA HIS A 136 7.20 5.88 -6.37
C HIS A 136 8.56 5.63 -7.01
N ALA A 137 8.64 4.66 -7.93
CA ALA A 137 9.87 4.32 -8.66
C ALA A 137 11.12 4.08 -7.77
N GLY A 138 10.92 3.58 -6.54
CA GLY A 138 11.99 3.33 -5.57
C GLY A 138 12.29 4.51 -4.64
N LEU A 139 11.65 5.65 -4.86
CA LEU A 139 11.77 6.86 -4.03
C LEU A 139 10.74 6.85 -2.91
N SER A 140 11.19 7.20 -1.70
CA SER A 140 10.30 7.34 -0.55
C SER A 140 9.59 8.69 -0.59
N GLY A 141 8.31 8.71 -0.21
CA GLY A 141 7.60 9.95 0.11
C GLY A 141 8.17 10.72 1.32
N GLN A 142 9.12 10.12 2.05
CA GLN A 142 9.87 10.80 3.12
C GLN A 142 11.16 11.45 2.63
N ASP A 143 11.66 11.10 1.44
CA ASP A 143 12.83 11.76 0.88
C ASP A 143 12.46 13.22 0.57
N CYS A 144 13.23 14.15 1.12
CA CYS A 144 12.94 15.57 0.97
C CYS A 144 13.09 15.99 -0.52
N PRO A 145 12.16 16.77 -1.09
CA PRO A 145 12.32 17.30 -2.45
C PRO A 145 13.62 18.09 -2.65
N VAL A 146 14.15 18.70 -1.58
CA VAL A 146 15.45 19.37 -1.60
C VAL A 146 16.59 18.36 -1.82
N ALA A 147 16.56 17.20 -1.15
CA ALA A 147 17.56 16.14 -1.32
C ALA A 147 17.57 15.60 -2.75
N LEU A 148 16.39 15.36 -3.34
CA LEU A 148 16.26 14.98 -4.76
C LEU A 148 16.79 16.08 -5.69
N GLY A 149 16.47 17.34 -5.40
CA GLY A 149 16.99 18.49 -6.14
C GLY A 149 18.51 18.62 -6.09
N ILE A 150 19.12 18.32 -4.93
CA ILE A 150 20.58 18.26 -4.77
C ILE A 150 21.15 17.11 -5.59
N ALA A 151 20.60 15.90 -5.46
CA ALA A 151 21.09 14.71 -6.15
C ALA A 151 21.06 14.84 -7.67
N CYS A 152 20.02 15.48 -8.23
CA CYS A 152 19.90 15.71 -9.68
C CYS A 152 20.73 16.92 -10.18
N ASN A 153 21.42 17.63 -9.30
CA ASN A 153 22.27 18.77 -9.63
C ASN A 153 23.73 18.45 -9.28
N ARG A 154 24.54 18.11 -10.29
CA ARG A 154 25.94 17.68 -10.08
C ARG A 154 26.81 18.76 -9.45
N GLU A 155 26.56 20.02 -9.75
CA GLU A 155 27.29 21.13 -9.14
C GLU A 155 27.02 21.19 -7.64
N LEU A 156 25.74 21.25 -7.27
CA LEU A 156 25.35 21.37 -5.87
C LEU A 156 25.74 20.13 -5.06
N SER A 157 25.49 18.94 -5.62
CA SER A 157 25.88 17.67 -5.02
C SER A 157 27.39 17.62 -4.77
N LYS A 158 28.22 17.91 -5.77
CA LYS A 158 29.68 17.88 -5.60
C LYS A 158 30.20 18.90 -4.61
N SER A 159 29.71 20.14 -4.65
CA SER A 159 30.13 21.16 -3.67
C SER A 159 29.81 20.71 -2.25
N LEU A 160 28.61 20.16 -2.02
CA LEU A 160 28.20 19.66 -0.71
C LEU A 160 29.08 18.48 -0.23
N LEU A 161 29.40 17.55 -1.12
CA LEU A 161 30.26 16.41 -0.80
C LEU A 161 31.72 16.84 -0.55
N HIS A 162 32.23 17.79 -1.34
CA HIS A 162 33.54 18.39 -1.16
C HIS A 162 33.65 19.10 0.21
N ASP A 163 32.65 19.91 0.56
CA ASP A 163 32.61 20.64 1.84
C ASP A 163 32.48 19.68 3.04
N ALA A 164 31.89 18.50 2.83
CA ALA A 164 31.88 17.42 3.80
C ALA A 164 33.22 16.64 3.90
N GLY A 165 34.22 17.00 3.10
CA GLY A 165 35.54 16.36 3.08
C GLY A 165 35.56 14.99 2.40
N LEU A 166 34.61 14.72 1.50
CA LEU A 166 34.56 13.46 0.75
C LEU A 166 35.44 13.55 -0.51
N PRO A 167 36.05 12.43 -0.94
CA PRO A 167 36.93 12.41 -2.11
C PRO A 167 36.12 12.55 -3.40
N VAL A 168 35.97 13.77 -3.92
CA VAL A 168 35.29 14.06 -5.19
C VAL A 168 36.26 14.66 -6.21
N PRO A 169 36.02 14.52 -7.54
CA PRO A 169 36.88 15.11 -8.55
C PRO A 169 36.84 16.64 -8.46
N GLU A 170 38.01 17.28 -8.42
CA GLU A 170 38.15 18.73 -8.52
C GLU A 170 37.58 19.23 -9.85
N GLY A 171 36.87 20.35 -9.83
CA GLY A 171 36.24 20.89 -11.03
C GLY A 171 35.45 22.16 -10.78
N GLY A 172 34.78 22.62 -11.83
CA GLY A 172 33.93 23.80 -11.80
C GLY A 172 32.91 23.79 -12.92
N VAL A 173 32.00 24.77 -12.90
CA VAL A 173 30.95 24.93 -13.92
C VAL A 173 31.32 26.02 -14.91
N ALA A 174 31.10 25.74 -16.18
CA ALA A 174 31.26 26.63 -17.31
C ALA A 174 29.93 26.85 -18.02
N GLU A 175 29.58 28.12 -18.25
CA GLU A 175 28.42 28.53 -19.06
C GLU A 175 28.85 28.99 -20.47
N SER A 176 30.15 28.96 -20.77
CA SER A 176 30.71 29.20 -22.11
C SER A 176 31.90 28.29 -22.38
N TYR A 177 32.23 28.13 -23.66
CA TYR A 177 33.39 27.33 -24.08
C TYR A 177 34.70 27.92 -23.54
N GLU A 178 34.83 29.25 -23.52
CA GLU A 178 36.00 29.96 -23.00
C GLU A 178 36.20 29.70 -21.51
N ALA A 179 35.11 29.70 -20.73
CA ALA A 179 35.14 29.33 -19.32
C ALA A 179 35.54 27.85 -19.12
N ALA A 180 35.02 26.96 -19.98
CA ALA A 180 35.37 25.53 -19.94
C ALA A 180 36.86 25.29 -20.27
N LEU A 181 37.41 26.02 -21.24
CA LEU A 181 38.82 25.99 -21.59
C LEU A 181 39.70 26.49 -20.46
N ALA A 182 39.32 27.61 -19.81
CA ALA A 182 40.05 28.15 -18.66
C ALA A 182 40.09 27.13 -17.50
N LEU A 183 38.95 26.50 -17.18
CA LEU A 183 38.88 25.44 -16.17
C LEU A 183 39.75 24.23 -16.55
N ALA A 184 39.70 23.78 -17.81
CA ALA A 184 40.50 22.64 -18.26
C ALA A 184 42.01 22.90 -18.14
N VAL A 185 42.46 24.11 -18.45
CA VAL A 185 43.85 24.53 -18.26
C VAL A 185 44.22 24.57 -16.78
N GLN A 186 43.35 25.13 -15.93
CA GLN A 186 43.57 25.17 -14.47
C GLN A 186 43.68 23.76 -13.86
N LEU A 187 42.90 22.80 -14.36
CA LEU A 187 42.88 21.41 -13.89
C LEU A 187 44.02 20.54 -14.46
N GLY A 188 44.92 21.09 -15.28
CA GLY A 188 46.08 20.38 -15.83
C GLY A 188 45.83 19.61 -17.13
N GLY A 189 44.74 19.92 -17.87
CA GLY A 189 44.53 19.52 -19.26
C GLY A 189 43.90 18.15 -19.51
N LEU A 190 43.88 17.24 -18.53
CA LEU A 190 43.19 15.94 -18.61
C LEU A 190 41.88 15.99 -17.81
N VAL A 191 40.76 16.19 -18.52
CA VAL A 191 39.45 16.48 -17.91
C VAL A 191 38.34 15.55 -18.39
N ALA A 192 37.24 15.54 -17.65
CA ALA A 192 35.94 15.06 -18.08
C ALA A 192 34.96 16.23 -18.15
N VAL A 193 34.03 16.15 -19.10
CA VAL A 193 32.98 17.15 -19.31
C VAL A 193 31.63 16.47 -19.14
N ARG A 194 30.75 17.08 -18.35
CA ARG A 194 29.43 16.53 -18.05
C ARG A 194 28.35 17.60 -18.04
N PRO A 195 27.10 17.26 -18.40
CA PRO A 195 25.95 18.11 -18.13
C PRO A 195 25.81 18.37 -16.62
N GLY A 196 25.57 19.63 -16.22
CA GLY A 196 25.34 19.99 -14.82
C GLY A 196 24.08 19.37 -14.22
N ARG A 197 23.12 18.96 -15.06
CA ARG A 197 21.95 18.16 -14.72
C ARG A 197 21.81 16.99 -15.69
N GLY A 198 21.29 15.87 -15.21
CA GLY A 198 21.00 14.68 -16.03
C GLY A 198 21.34 13.39 -15.30
N GLU A 199 20.83 12.27 -15.79
CA GLU A 199 20.95 10.96 -15.14
C GLU A 199 21.93 10.05 -15.92
N LEU A 200 22.48 9.03 -15.24
CA LEU A 200 23.10 7.84 -15.87
C LEU A 200 24.22 8.10 -16.90
N GLY A 201 24.96 9.21 -16.78
CA GLY A 201 26.09 9.50 -17.66
C GLY A 201 25.71 10.00 -19.05
N GLU A 202 24.43 10.33 -19.28
CA GLU A 202 23.99 10.96 -20.52
C GLU A 202 24.76 12.26 -20.77
N GLY A 203 25.23 12.45 -22.00
CA GLY A 203 26.02 13.62 -22.39
C GLY A 203 27.42 13.73 -21.78
N CYS A 204 27.89 12.72 -21.05
CA CYS A 204 29.22 12.74 -20.44
C CYS A 204 30.30 12.38 -21.45
N CYS A 205 31.33 13.21 -21.54
CA CYS A 205 32.54 12.94 -22.33
C CYS A 205 33.74 12.82 -21.38
N LEU A 206 34.38 11.65 -21.39
CA LEU A 206 35.47 11.31 -20.48
C LEU A 206 36.82 11.38 -21.21
N ARG A 207 37.90 11.53 -20.42
CA ARG A 207 39.30 11.47 -20.89
C ARG A 207 39.59 12.44 -22.06
N ILE A 208 39.25 13.71 -21.86
CA ILE A 208 39.50 14.79 -22.82
C ILE A 208 40.92 15.31 -22.60
N VAL A 209 41.72 15.29 -23.67
CA VAL A 209 43.14 15.68 -23.64
C VAL A 209 43.47 16.81 -24.61
N THR A 210 42.60 17.10 -25.58
CA THR A 210 42.83 18.16 -26.57
C THR A 210 41.72 19.19 -26.59
N GLU A 211 42.07 20.42 -26.98
CA GLU A 211 41.12 21.52 -27.13
C GLU A 211 39.96 21.19 -28.12
N PRO A 212 40.20 20.58 -29.31
CA PRO A 212 39.10 20.18 -30.19
C PRO A 212 38.12 19.18 -29.55
N GLN A 213 38.64 18.23 -28.76
CA GLN A 213 37.80 17.29 -28.00
C GLN A 213 36.98 18.03 -26.94
N LEU A 214 37.60 18.97 -26.22
CA LEU A 214 36.93 19.79 -25.21
C LEU A 214 35.79 20.59 -25.83
N ARG A 215 36.02 21.21 -27.00
CA ARG A 215 34.99 21.98 -27.72
C ARG A 215 33.79 21.12 -28.08
N GLN A 216 34.03 19.94 -28.65
CA GLN A 216 32.95 19.02 -29.01
C GLN A 216 32.18 18.54 -27.77
N ALA A 217 32.90 18.17 -26.72
CA ALA A 217 32.32 17.72 -25.45
C ALA A 217 31.48 18.81 -24.78
N PHE A 218 31.97 20.05 -24.77
CA PHE A 218 31.24 21.19 -24.23
C PHE A 218 29.91 21.40 -24.97
N PHE A 219 29.92 21.48 -26.31
CA PHE A 219 28.67 21.69 -27.05
C PHE A 219 27.71 20.50 -26.96
N HIS A 220 28.22 19.28 -26.84
CA HIS A 220 27.39 18.11 -26.60
C HIS A 220 26.67 18.18 -25.24
N ALA A 221 27.39 18.53 -24.16
CA ALA A 221 26.79 18.71 -22.85
C ALA A 221 25.88 19.96 -22.78
N ALA A 222 26.28 21.05 -23.43
CA ALA A 222 25.53 22.31 -23.48
C ALA A 222 24.18 22.17 -24.21
N ALA A 223 24.07 21.22 -25.13
CA ALA A 223 22.81 20.89 -25.79
C ALA A 223 21.76 20.31 -24.82
N LEU A 224 22.20 19.73 -23.70
CA LEU A 224 21.31 19.19 -22.65
C LEU A 224 21.04 20.22 -21.55
N THR A 225 22.07 21.01 -21.18
CA THR A 225 21.95 22.01 -20.13
C THR A 225 22.99 23.12 -20.29
N PRO A 226 22.65 24.41 -20.08
CA PRO A 226 23.59 25.51 -20.27
C PRO A 226 24.75 25.53 -19.25
N ARG A 227 24.61 24.85 -18.11
CA ARG A 227 25.65 24.75 -17.07
C ARG A 227 26.41 23.44 -17.26
N VAL A 228 27.63 23.52 -17.79
CA VAL A 228 28.46 22.35 -18.07
C VAL A 228 29.53 22.20 -16.99
N MET A 229 29.61 21.03 -16.38
CA MET A 229 30.65 20.69 -15.40
C MET A 229 31.93 20.26 -16.11
N VAL A 230 33.05 20.86 -15.76
CA VAL A 230 34.41 20.47 -16.19
C VAL A 230 35.17 20.01 -14.94
N GLU A 231 35.61 18.76 -14.94
CA GLU A 231 36.24 18.13 -13.78
C GLU A 231 37.52 17.40 -14.17
N ARG A 232 38.42 17.21 -13.21
CA ARG A 232 39.61 16.38 -13.42
C ARG A 232 39.18 14.95 -13.72
N TYR A 233 39.75 14.37 -14.77
CA TYR A 233 39.47 12.98 -15.09
C TYR A 233 40.12 12.06 -14.05
N VAL A 234 39.33 11.16 -13.48
CA VAL A 234 39.78 10.15 -12.52
C VAL A 234 40.10 8.87 -13.27
N GLU A 235 41.32 8.35 -13.11
CA GLU A 235 41.72 7.07 -13.67
C GLU A 235 41.20 5.92 -12.83
N GLY A 236 40.63 4.91 -13.47
CA GLY A 236 40.16 3.71 -12.81
C GLY A 236 38.99 3.06 -13.53
N GLN A 237 38.38 2.10 -12.84
CA GLN A 237 37.16 1.42 -13.24
C GLN A 237 35.98 2.04 -12.49
N GLY A 238 34.82 2.02 -13.13
CA GLY A 238 33.56 2.46 -12.50
C GLY A 238 32.95 1.40 -11.58
N TYR A 239 32.64 1.78 -10.35
CA TYR A 239 31.89 0.97 -9.39
C TYR A 239 30.62 1.69 -8.95
N GLN A 240 29.64 0.92 -8.51
CA GLN A 240 28.37 1.38 -7.98
C GLN A 240 28.19 0.76 -6.61
N VAL A 241 27.77 1.55 -5.63
CA VAL A 241 27.53 1.11 -4.25
C VAL A 241 26.10 1.45 -3.85
N LEU A 242 25.31 0.43 -3.56
CA LEU A 242 23.95 0.59 -3.04
C LEU A 242 24.05 0.87 -1.54
N VAL A 243 23.57 2.04 -1.13
CA VAL A 243 23.43 2.40 0.27
C VAL A 243 21.94 2.50 0.58
N ALA A 244 21.52 1.82 1.65
CA ALA A 244 20.16 1.88 2.17
C ALA A 244 20.19 2.08 3.68
N ASP A 245 19.48 3.12 4.13
CA ASP A 245 19.33 3.48 5.55
C ASP A 245 20.64 3.45 6.35
N GLY A 246 21.66 4.12 5.82
CA GLY A 246 22.97 4.25 6.47
C GLY A 246 23.84 2.99 6.45
N ARG A 247 23.52 2.00 5.60
CA ARG A 247 24.31 0.78 5.42
C ARG A 247 24.64 0.56 3.96
N VAL A 248 25.87 0.12 3.67
CA VAL A 248 26.22 -0.42 2.36
C VAL A 248 25.58 -1.81 2.22
N VAL A 249 24.78 -1.97 1.18
CA VAL A 249 24.05 -3.20 0.89
C VAL A 249 24.81 -4.08 -0.08
N GLU A 250 25.29 -3.50 -1.18
CA GLU A 250 26.05 -4.20 -2.20
C GLU A 250 26.92 -3.22 -2.97
N ALA A 251 28.06 -3.70 -3.45
CA ALA A 251 28.85 -3.01 -4.45
C ALA A 251 29.00 -3.88 -5.69
N ALA A 252 28.98 -3.22 -6.85
CA ALA A 252 29.07 -3.88 -8.13
C ALA A 252 29.86 -3.01 -9.12
N ARG A 253 30.48 -3.65 -10.10
CA ARG A 253 31.12 -2.92 -11.21
C ARG A 253 30.06 -2.36 -12.15
N ARG A 254 30.25 -1.14 -12.67
CA ARG A 254 29.28 -0.50 -13.57
C ARG A 254 29.21 -1.26 -14.92
N PRO A 255 28.01 -1.57 -15.45
CA PRO A 255 27.88 -2.24 -16.74
C PRO A 255 28.30 -1.31 -17.88
N GLY A 256 29.13 -1.81 -18.80
CA GLY A 256 29.60 -1.08 -19.99
C GLY A 256 31.12 -1.05 -20.21
N GLU A 257 31.93 -1.40 -19.21
CA GLU A 257 33.41 -1.51 -19.39
C GLU A 257 33.88 -2.92 -19.80
N THR A 258 33.06 -3.94 -19.59
CA THR A 258 33.12 -5.28 -20.21
C THR A 258 31.90 -6.03 -19.68
N ALA A 259 31.13 -6.67 -20.56
CA ALA A 259 29.92 -7.37 -20.16
C ALA A 259 30.29 -8.57 -19.26
N LEU A 260 29.61 -8.69 -18.12
CA LEU A 260 29.65 -9.83 -17.20
C LEU A 260 30.92 -9.97 -16.35
N ASP A 261 31.05 -9.11 -15.32
CA ASP A 261 31.75 -9.51 -14.10
C ASP A 261 30.79 -9.37 -12.92
N LYS A 262 30.04 -10.44 -12.65
CA LYS A 262 29.21 -10.61 -11.45
C LYS A 262 30.07 -11.09 -10.27
N GLY A 263 31.27 -10.52 -10.14
CA GLY A 263 32.15 -10.77 -9.00
C GLY A 263 31.68 -9.93 -7.81
N GLU A 264 31.70 -10.52 -6.62
CA GLU A 264 31.49 -9.80 -5.36
C GLU A 264 32.54 -8.69 -5.22
N VAL A 265 32.13 -7.42 -5.23
CA VAL A 265 33.05 -6.30 -5.07
C VAL A 265 33.27 -6.06 -3.58
N ARG A 266 34.48 -6.35 -3.12
CA ARG A 266 34.89 -6.03 -1.75
C ARG A 266 35.26 -4.56 -1.64
N LEU A 267 34.50 -3.80 -0.85
CA LEU A 267 34.80 -2.43 -0.49
C LEU A 267 35.74 -2.35 0.72
N HIS A 268 36.68 -1.41 0.68
CA HIS A 268 37.40 -0.97 1.88
C HIS A 268 36.43 -0.31 2.87
N PRO A 269 36.59 -0.49 4.19
CA PRO A 269 35.76 0.16 5.21
C PRO A 269 35.65 1.69 5.04
N ASP A 270 36.77 2.39 4.84
CA ASP A 270 36.76 3.84 4.62
C ASP A 270 35.91 4.26 3.42
N ASN A 271 35.93 3.47 2.33
CA ASN A 271 35.12 3.75 1.14
C ASN A 271 33.63 3.51 1.42
N ALA A 272 33.31 2.49 2.21
CA ALA A 272 31.94 2.23 2.65
C ALA A 272 31.41 3.37 3.53
N ASP A 273 32.23 3.85 4.47
CA ASP A 273 31.90 5.01 5.32
C ASP A 273 31.72 6.28 4.51
N ASP A 274 32.59 6.54 3.51
CA ASP A 274 32.45 7.68 2.60
C ASP A 274 31.17 7.58 1.75
N CYS A 275 30.79 6.39 1.27
CA CYS A 275 29.51 6.18 0.59
C CYS A 275 28.31 6.46 1.50
N ILE A 276 28.33 5.98 2.74
CA ILE A 276 27.27 6.23 3.73
C ILE A 276 27.16 7.73 4.02
N ARG A 277 28.28 8.38 4.30
CA ARG A 277 28.37 9.82 4.56
C ARG A 277 27.87 10.63 3.37
N ALA A 278 28.20 10.24 2.13
CA ALA A 278 27.74 10.92 0.93
C ALA A 278 26.21 10.93 0.84
N VAL A 279 25.57 9.75 1.01
CA VAL A 279 24.12 9.62 0.97
C VAL A 279 23.44 10.43 2.08
N GLN A 280 24.01 10.42 3.28
CA GLN A 280 23.54 11.23 4.41
C GLN A 280 23.72 12.74 4.16
N CYS A 281 24.83 13.17 3.56
CA CYS A 281 25.07 14.58 3.22
C CYS A 281 24.03 15.11 2.23
N ILE A 282 23.64 14.31 1.21
CA ILE A 282 22.57 14.70 0.29
C ILE A 282 21.20 14.69 0.99
N GLY A 283 21.01 13.82 1.98
CA GLY A 283 19.75 13.65 2.71
C GLY A 283 18.83 12.61 2.07
N LEU A 284 19.38 11.61 1.39
CA LEU A 284 18.64 10.49 0.80
C LEU A 284 18.61 9.29 1.75
N THR A 285 17.55 8.49 1.69
CA THR A 285 17.46 7.25 2.47
C THR A 285 18.06 6.06 1.73
N VAL A 286 17.80 5.97 0.43
CA VAL A 286 18.36 4.96 -0.46
C VAL A 286 18.96 5.67 -1.66
N ALA A 287 20.20 5.32 -1.99
CA ALA A 287 20.88 5.87 -3.15
C ALA A 287 21.95 4.93 -3.67
N CYS A 288 22.29 5.11 -4.94
CA CYS A 288 23.46 4.50 -5.55
C CYS A 288 24.59 5.53 -5.62
N VAL A 289 25.70 5.21 -4.97
CA VAL A 289 26.94 6.00 -5.04
C VAL A 289 27.81 5.46 -6.16
N ASP A 290 28.22 6.33 -7.07
CA ASP A 290 29.10 6.02 -8.17
C ASP A 290 30.55 6.32 -7.78
N LEU A 291 31.44 5.33 -7.87
CA LEU A 291 32.87 5.47 -7.58
C LEU A 291 33.70 5.24 -8.84
N VAL A 292 34.87 5.87 -8.92
CA VAL A 292 35.91 5.53 -9.89
C VAL A 292 37.23 5.35 -9.16
N CYS A 293 37.81 4.16 -9.28
CA CYS A 293 39.08 3.81 -8.61
C CYS A 293 39.75 2.61 -9.29
N ARG A 294 41.00 2.32 -8.93
CA ARG A 294 41.74 1.16 -9.46
C ARG A 294 41.36 -0.13 -8.74
N ASP A 295 41.21 -0.05 -7.42
CA ASP A 295 40.81 -1.16 -6.56
C ASP A 295 39.89 -0.66 -5.42
N PRO A 296 38.60 -1.07 -5.38
CA PRO A 296 37.66 -0.63 -4.35
C PRO A 296 37.98 -1.19 -2.96
N ALA A 297 38.88 -2.17 -2.86
CA ALA A 297 39.37 -2.72 -1.60
C ALA A 297 40.50 -1.88 -0.96
N GLN A 298 40.90 -0.76 -1.59
CA GLN A 298 41.84 0.21 -1.04
C GLN A 298 41.16 1.58 -0.84
N PRO A 299 41.58 2.42 0.12
CA PRO A 299 41.02 3.76 0.32
C PRO A 299 41.07 4.61 -0.95
N LEU A 300 39.99 5.33 -1.29
CA LEU A 300 39.90 6.16 -2.51
C LEU A 300 41.02 7.20 -2.59
N LEU A 301 41.25 7.95 -1.51
CA LEU A 301 42.26 9.00 -1.45
C LEU A 301 43.69 8.47 -1.72
N ALA A 302 44.03 7.29 -1.20
CA ALA A 302 45.37 6.72 -1.32
C ALA A 302 45.74 6.32 -2.76
N GLN A 303 44.74 6.09 -3.61
CA GLN A 303 44.92 5.68 -5.01
C GLN A 303 44.50 6.76 -6.03
N GLY A 304 44.10 7.94 -5.55
CA GLY A 304 43.55 9.00 -6.40
C GLY A 304 42.18 8.68 -7.01
N GLY A 305 41.42 7.77 -6.39
CA GLY A 305 40.03 7.47 -6.72
C GLY A 305 39.08 8.52 -6.16
N ALA A 306 37.83 8.49 -6.62
CA ALA A 306 36.83 9.47 -6.20
C ALA A 306 35.40 8.92 -6.25
N LEU A 307 34.54 9.55 -5.44
CA LEU A 307 33.09 9.51 -5.55
C LEU A 307 32.65 10.51 -6.61
N VAL A 308 31.94 9.99 -7.60
CA VAL A 308 31.68 10.67 -8.87
C VAL A 308 30.24 11.17 -8.96
N ASP A 309 29.28 10.44 -8.40
CA ASP A 309 27.87 10.83 -8.38
C ASP A 309 27.10 10.14 -7.23
N VAL A 310 25.98 10.72 -6.81
CA VAL A 310 25.03 10.13 -5.85
C VAL A 310 23.64 10.16 -6.48
N ASN A 311 23.12 8.98 -6.81
CA ASN A 311 21.89 8.86 -7.57
C ASN A 311 20.74 8.36 -6.69
N PRO A 312 19.57 9.02 -6.67
CA PRO A 312 18.44 8.60 -5.84
C PRO A 312 17.73 7.36 -6.40
N GLU A 313 17.91 7.04 -7.67
CA GLU A 313 17.18 5.99 -8.37
C GLU A 313 17.93 4.66 -8.41
N ALA A 314 18.10 4.06 -7.23
CA ALA A 314 18.81 2.79 -7.10
C ALA A 314 18.14 1.62 -7.86
N GLY A 315 16.84 1.68 -8.17
CA GLY A 315 16.10 0.57 -8.79
C GLY A 315 15.91 0.62 -10.31
N ARG A 316 16.47 1.61 -11.03
CA ARG A 316 16.24 1.77 -12.47
C ARG A 316 16.96 0.70 -13.32
N PRO A 317 16.42 0.36 -14.51
CA PRO A 317 17.09 -0.54 -15.47
C PRO A 317 18.52 -0.08 -15.76
N GLY A 318 19.46 -1.01 -15.81
CA GLY A 318 20.89 -0.72 -16.04
C GLY A 318 21.74 -0.63 -14.78
N ARG A 319 21.16 -0.76 -13.57
CA ARG A 319 21.92 -0.98 -12.34
C ARG A 319 22.00 -2.48 -12.00
N PRO A 320 23.18 -3.03 -11.69
CA PRO A 320 23.42 -4.48 -11.65
C PRO A 320 23.15 -5.12 -10.27
N TRP A 321 22.14 -4.67 -9.53
CA TRP A 321 21.92 -5.19 -8.17
C TRP A 321 21.39 -6.61 -8.15
N SER A 322 21.92 -7.43 -7.24
CA SER A 322 21.35 -8.75 -6.95
C SER A 322 19.95 -8.63 -6.34
N ALA A 323 19.12 -9.66 -6.53
CA ALA A 323 17.81 -9.73 -5.87
C ALA A 323 17.93 -9.67 -4.33
N HIS A 324 19.03 -10.21 -3.79
CA HIS A 324 19.34 -10.16 -2.37
C HIS A 324 19.58 -8.72 -1.89
N ALA A 325 20.42 -7.96 -2.60
CA ALA A 325 20.69 -6.56 -2.29
C ALA A 325 19.43 -5.70 -2.35
N VAL A 326 18.64 -5.87 -3.40
CA VAL A 326 17.39 -5.12 -3.55
C VAL A 326 16.39 -5.48 -2.43
N GLY A 327 16.35 -6.74 -1.99
CA GLY A 327 15.59 -7.20 -0.82
C GLY A 327 16.06 -6.58 0.50
N LEU A 328 17.37 -6.50 0.74
CA LEU A 328 17.93 -5.86 1.94
C LEU A 328 17.61 -4.36 1.97
N ALA A 329 17.75 -3.66 0.84
CA ALA A 329 17.40 -2.25 0.73
C ALA A 329 15.89 -2.00 0.99
N GLY A 330 15.03 -2.89 0.46
CA GLY A 330 13.60 -2.82 0.71
C GLY A 330 13.22 -3.05 2.17
N SER A 331 13.88 -4.01 2.82
CA SER A 331 13.66 -4.33 4.24
C SER A 331 14.11 -3.16 5.14
N ALA A 332 15.27 -2.56 4.87
CA ALA A 332 15.78 -1.42 5.62
C ALA A 332 14.81 -0.22 5.57
N LEU A 333 14.21 0.06 4.41
CA LEU A 333 13.19 1.10 4.28
C LEU A 333 11.94 0.81 5.12
N LEU A 334 11.48 -0.43 5.13
CA LEU A 334 10.30 -0.82 5.91
C LEU A 334 10.56 -0.76 7.41
N GLU A 335 11.73 -1.20 7.86
CA GLU A 335 12.14 -1.11 9.27
C GLU A 335 12.17 0.34 9.75
N ARG A 336 12.59 1.27 8.88
CA ARG A 336 12.55 2.71 9.15
C ARG A 336 11.14 3.27 9.23
N TRP A 337 10.25 2.85 8.33
CA TRP A 337 8.86 3.31 8.31
C TRP A 337 8.02 2.72 9.45
N PHE A 338 8.26 1.45 9.75
CA PHE A 338 7.42 0.63 10.62
C PHE A 338 8.26 -0.17 11.60
N VAL A 339 8.22 0.22 12.88
CA VAL A 339 8.82 -0.55 13.99
C VAL A 339 8.18 -1.94 14.12
N SER A 340 6.93 -2.09 13.68
CA SER A 340 6.22 -3.36 13.53
C SER A 340 5.13 -3.23 12.48
N SER A 341 4.60 -4.35 12.01
CA SER A 341 3.45 -4.35 11.09
C SER A 341 2.22 -3.68 11.68
N GLN A 342 2.02 -3.75 13.00
CA GLN A 342 0.94 -3.02 13.69
C GLN A 342 1.12 -1.50 13.61
N ALA A 343 2.37 -1.02 13.57
CA ALA A 343 2.65 0.41 13.41
C ALA A 343 2.27 0.96 12.04
N SER A 344 1.99 0.10 11.05
CA SER A 344 1.51 0.49 9.72
C SER A 344 0.00 0.72 9.64
N ARG A 345 -0.74 0.41 10.72
CA ARG A 345 -2.21 0.42 10.74
C ARG A 345 -2.72 1.44 11.74
N ILE A 346 -3.94 1.88 11.46
CA ILE A 346 -4.76 2.67 12.37
C ILE A 346 -5.95 1.80 12.83
N PRO A 347 -6.52 2.05 14.02
CA PRO A 347 -7.72 1.35 14.48
C PRO A 347 -8.80 1.30 13.42
N LEU A 348 -9.32 0.11 13.13
CA LEU A 348 -10.35 -0.12 12.11
C LEU A 348 -11.50 -0.94 12.67
N VAL A 349 -12.70 -0.36 12.65
CA VAL A 349 -13.96 -1.05 12.94
C VAL A 349 -14.75 -1.23 11.65
N ALA A 350 -15.09 -2.47 11.32
CA ALA A 350 -15.88 -2.78 10.13
C ALA A 350 -17.23 -3.39 10.55
N LEU A 351 -18.31 -2.82 10.02
CA LEU A 351 -19.68 -3.20 10.33
C LEU A 351 -20.32 -3.79 9.08
N LEU A 352 -20.88 -4.99 9.18
CA LEU A 352 -21.70 -5.59 8.13
C LEU A 352 -23.15 -5.66 8.59
N GLY A 353 -24.02 -4.95 7.88
CA GLY A 353 -25.46 -4.92 8.12
C GLY A 353 -26.06 -3.66 7.51
N GLU A 354 -27.28 -3.74 6.98
CA GLU A 354 -27.94 -2.59 6.36
C GLU A 354 -29.31 -2.32 7.00
N PRO A 355 -29.50 -1.16 7.66
CA PRO A 355 -28.52 -0.09 7.94
C PRO A 355 -27.68 -0.35 9.21
N ALA A 356 -26.36 -0.06 9.17
CA ALA A 356 -25.46 -0.09 10.34
C ALA A 356 -25.08 1.32 10.83
N THR A 357 -25.76 2.33 10.31
CA THR A 357 -25.26 3.71 10.32
C THR A 357 -25.25 4.34 11.72
N SER A 358 -26.19 3.96 12.60
CA SER A 358 -26.21 4.44 13.99
C SER A 358 -25.02 3.90 14.78
N ALA A 359 -24.72 2.60 14.64
CA ALA A 359 -23.54 2.01 15.27
C ALA A 359 -22.25 2.65 14.76
N ALA A 360 -22.11 2.81 13.44
CA ALA A 360 -20.92 3.40 12.84
C ALA A 360 -20.69 4.86 13.28
N ALA A 361 -21.75 5.66 13.31
CA ALA A 361 -21.71 7.04 13.79
C ALA A 361 -21.31 7.12 15.27
N LEU A 362 -21.86 6.25 16.12
CA LEU A 362 -21.53 6.21 17.54
C LEU A 362 -20.07 5.84 17.79
N VAL A 363 -19.55 4.81 17.10
CA VAL A 363 -18.13 4.43 17.19
C VAL A 363 -17.24 5.61 16.77
N ALA A 364 -17.54 6.24 15.63
CA ALA A 364 -16.77 7.38 15.14
C ALA A 364 -16.81 8.58 16.10
N ALA A 365 -17.97 8.86 16.71
CA ALA A 365 -18.13 9.94 17.68
C ALA A 365 -17.33 9.67 18.96
N ALA A 366 -17.42 8.47 19.53
CA ALA A 366 -16.71 8.12 20.76
C ALA A 366 -15.18 8.10 20.59
N LEU A 367 -14.68 7.67 19.41
CA LEU A 367 -13.26 7.80 19.08
C LEU A 367 -12.86 9.27 18.89
N GLY A 368 -13.73 10.09 18.31
CA GLY A 368 -13.54 11.54 18.19
C GLY A 368 -13.47 12.26 19.54
N GLU A 369 -14.24 11.84 20.55
CA GLU A 369 -14.17 12.36 21.93
C GLU A 369 -12.83 12.07 22.61
N GLN A 370 -12.06 11.09 22.11
CA GLN A 370 -10.68 10.83 22.53
C GLN A 370 -9.65 11.71 21.79
N GLY A 371 -10.10 12.60 20.89
CA GLY A 371 -9.25 13.45 20.07
C GLY A 371 -8.76 12.81 18.77
N LEU A 372 -9.19 11.58 18.45
CA LEU A 372 -8.80 10.90 17.22
C LEU A 372 -9.50 11.52 16.00
N ARG A 373 -8.74 11.72 14.93
CA ARG A 373 -9.27 12.15 13.64
C ARG A 373 -9.90 10.96 12.92
N THR A 374 -11.21 10.80 13.05
CA THR A 374 -11.93 9.65 12.49
C THR A 374 -12.30 9.81 11.02
N GLY A 375 -12.15 8.74 10.25
CA GLY A 375 -12.69 8.60 8.91
C GLY A 375 -13.81 7.56 8.91
N HIS A 376 -15.00 7.95 8.49
CA HIS A 376 -16.15 7.05 8.39
C HIS A 376 -16.60 6.96 6.93
N ALA A 377 -16.74 5.74 6.43
CA ALA A 377 -17.19 5.47 5.06
C ALA A 377 -18.42 4.56 5.06
N ASN A 378 -19.36 4.88 4.18
CA ASN A 378 -20.51 4.04 3.86
C ASN A 378 -20.91 4.20 2.37
N ARG A 379 -21.97 3.50 1.94
CA ARG A 379 -22.46 3.56 0.54
C ARG A 379 -22.91 4.96 0.06
N TYR A 380 -23.04 5.92 0.96
CA TYR A 380 -23.49 7.28 0.68
C TYR A 380 -22.34 8.30 0.64
N GLY A 381 -21.13 7.89 1.01
CA GLY A 381 -19.91 8.68 0.92
C GLY A 381 -19.00 8.57 2.12
N VAL A 382 -18.18 9.62 2.27
CA VAL A 382 -17.14 9.74 3.29
C VAL A 382 -17.42 10.90 4.24
N LEU A 383 -17.27 10.62 5.53
CA LEU A 383 -17.25 11.57 6.63
C LEU A 383 -15.83 11.64 7.20
N ALA A 384 -15.22 12.82 7.22
CA ALA A 384 -13.94 13.05 7.90
C ALA A 384 -14.18 13.95 9.10
N ARG A 385 -13.81 13.48 10.30
CA ARG A 385 -14.06 14.19 11.58
C ARG A 385 -15.52 14.59 11.76
N GLY A 386 -16.43 13.70 11.37
CA GLY A 386 -17.88 13.92 11.40
C GLY A 386 -18.43 14.88 10.33
N ARG A 387 -17.59 15.44 9.44
CA ARG A 387 -18.02 16.32 8.36
C ARG A 387 -18.05 15.56 7.04
N ARG A 388 -19.13 15.71 6.27
CA ARG A 388 -19.23 15.14 4.92
C ARG A 388 -18.19 15.79 4.00
N VAL A 389 -17.33 14.97 3.41
CA VAL A 389 -16.28 15.42 2.47
C VAL A 389 -16.63 15.05 1.03
N ASP A 390 -17.39 13.98 0.82
CA ASP A 390 -17.75 13.50 -0.52
C ASP A 390 -19.21 13.79 -0.92
N ARG A 391 -19.43 14.08 -2.21
CA ARG A 391 -20.74 14.35 -2.84
C ARG A 391 -21.12 13.18 -3.75
N GLN A 392 -22.04 12.35 -3.26
CA GLN A 392 -22.89 11.33 -3.94
C GLN A 392 -22.26 10.51 -5.09
N GLY A 393 -22.36 9.17 -4.99
CA GLY A 393 -22.17 8.26 -6.13
C GLY A 393 -20.95 7.33 -6.08
N CYS A 394 -20.38 7.07 -4.89
CA CYS A 394 -19.29 6.12 -4.72
C CYS A 394 -19.77 4.81 -4.06
N SER A 395 -19.17 3.66 -4.46
CA SER A 395 -19.39 2.37 -3.78
C SER A 395 -18.79 2.37 -2.38
N ALA A 396 -19.30 1.53 -1.47
CA ALA A 396 -18.74 1.40 -0.11
C ALA A 396 -17.24 1.03 -0.15
N PHE A 397 -16.81 0.24 -1.15
CA PHE A 397 -15.40 -0.08 -1.37
C PHE A 397 -14.55 1.17 -1.65
N ASN A 398 -14.97 2.02 -2.59
CA ASN A 398 -14.22 3.24 -2.94
C ASN A 398 -14.22 4.25 -1.79
N ALA A 399 -15.35 4.39 -1.08
CA ALA A 399 -15.42 5.20 0.13
C ALA A 399 -14.45 4.70 1.20
N SER A 400 -14.37 3.38 1.41
CA SER A 400 -13.42 2.74 2.32
C SER A 400 -11.96 3.00 1.92
N ARG A 401 -11.63 2.86 0.64
CA ARG A 401 -10.29 3.18 0.12
C ARG A 401 -9.91 4.64 0.35
N SER A 402 -10.86 5.55 0.18
CA SER A 402 -10.67 6.99 0.40
C SER A 402 -10.30 7.29 1.85
N VAL A 403 -11.04 6.79 2.84
CA VAL A 403 -10.71 7.01 4.27
C VAL A 403 -9.41 6.32 4.68
N LEU A 404 -9.11 5.14 4.16
CA LEU A 404 -7.84 4.44 4.41
C LEU A 404 -6.63 5.13 3.78
N SER A 405 -6.85 5.98 2.78
CA SER A 405 -5.80 6.75 2.08
C SER A 405 -5.69 8.20 2.57
N ALA A 406 -6.59 8.65 3.43
CA ALA A 406 -6.58 10.00 3.99
C ALA A 406 -5.48 10.15 5.06
N ILE A 407 -4.45 10.96 4.76
CA ILE A 407 -3.21 11.07 5.56
C ILE A 407 -3.43 11.61 6.98
N ASP A 408 -4.54 12.30 7.25
CA ASP A 408 -4.83 12.81 8.58
C ASP A 408 -5.72 11.88 9.39
N THR A 409 -6.20 10.76 8.84
CA THR A 409 -7.07 9.81 9.55
C THR A 409 -6.29 8.97 10.57
N GLU A 410 -6.78 8.91 11.81
CA GLU A 410 -6.19 8.15 12.91
C GLU A 410 -7.03 6.96 13.36
N ALA A 411 -8.29 6.87 12.94
CA ALA A 411 -9.13 5.69 13.13
C ALA A 411 -10.21 5.65 12.05
N VAL A 412 -10.60 4.44 11.65
CA VAL A 412 -11.53 4.20 10.55
C VAL A 412 -12.74 3.38 11.01
N VAL A 413 -13.92 3.81 10.56
CA VAL A 413 -15.18 3.07 10.74
C VAL A 413 -15.79 2.83 9.36
N LEU A 414 -15.99 1.56 8.99
CA LEU A 414 -16.48 1.18 7.66
C LEU A 414 -17.83 0.49 7.79
N GLU A 415 -18.86 1.06 7.18
CA GLU A 415 -20.15 0.41 6.96
C GLU A 415 -20.10 -0.33 5.61
N LEU A 416 -20.35 -1.63 5.66
CA LEU A 416 -20.29 -2.56 4.55
C LEU A 416 -21.67 -3.13 4.27
N SER A 417 -22.01 -3.25 2.98
CA SER A 417 -23.17 -4.00 2.53
C SER A 417 -22.76 -5.43 2.13
N GLN A 418 -23.68 -6.39 2.21
CA GLN A 418 -23.39 -7.75 1.74
C GLN A 418 -23.08 -7.75 0.25
N ASP A 419 -23.85 -7.00 -0.55
CA ASP A 419 -23.68 -6.93 -2.00
C ASP A 419 -22.32 -6.32 -2.38
N ASP A 420 -21.91 -5.21 -1.76
CA ASP A 420 -20.61 -4.59 -2.06
C ASP A 420 -19.44 -5.52 -1.70
N VAL A 421 -19.53 -6.22 -0.56
CA VAL A 421 -18.47 -7.16 -0.15
C VAL A 421 -18.39 -8.36 -1.10
N LEU A 422 -19.52 -8.85 -1.60
CA LEU A 422 -19.53 -9.93 -2.57
C LEU A 422 -18.99 -9.49 -3.93
N VAL A 423 -19.29 -8.28 -4.38
CA VAL A 423 -18.89 -7.79 -5.70
C VAL A 423 -17.44 -7.27 -5.72
N GLN A 424 -17.04 -6.51 -4.70
CA GLN A 424 -15.76 -5.78 -4.68
C GLN A 424 -14.75 -6.35 -3.66
N GLY A 425 -15.19 -7.24 -2.78
CA GLY A 425 -14.39 -7.71 -1.65
C GLY A 425 -14.26 -6.66 -0.54
N LEU A 426 -13.33 -6.91 0.38
CA LEU A 426 -12.97 -5.95 1.43
C LEU A 426 -11.89 -4.99 0.92
N ALA A 427 -12.04 -3.70 1.20
CA ALA A 427 -11.03 -2.68 0.89
C ALA A 427 -9.78 -2.76 1.79
N PHE A 428 -9.79 -3.68 2.76
CA PHE A 428 -8.80 -3.89 3.80
C PHE A 428 -8.59 -5.41 3.98
N ASP A 429 -7.40 -5.79 4.44
CA ASP A 429 -7.04 -7.18 4.73
C ASP A 429 -7.36 -7.58 6.18
N ARG A 430 -7.39 -6.61 7.12
CA ARG A 430 -7.63 -6.85 8.55
C ARG A 430 -8.46 -5.73 9.20
N CYS A 431 -9.23 -6.06 10.21
CA CYS A 431 -9.86 -5.09 11.10
C CYS A 431 -9.55 -5.43 12.56
N ASP A 432 -9.57 -4.42 13.43
CA ASP A 432 -9.47 -4.63 14.87
C ASP A 432 -10.73 -5.30 15.40
N VAL A 433 -11.89 -4.73 15.01
CA VAL A 433 -13.20 -5.21 15.42
C VAL A 433 -14.11 -5.35 14.21
N ALA A 434 -14.65 -6.54 14.03
CA ALA A 434 -15.77 -6.77 13.12
C ALA A 434 -17.09 -6.75 13.91
N ILE A 435 -18.11 -6.09 13.37
CA ILE A 435 -19.47 -6.08 13.93
C ILE A 435 -20.41 -6.70 12.91
N LEU A 436 -21.15 -7.73 13.31
CA LEU A 436 -22.26 -8.26 12.52
C LEU A 436 -23.58 -7.76 13.10
N LEU A 437 -24.34 -7.05 12.26
CA LEU A 437 -25.70 -6.62 12.57
C LEU A 437 -26.66 -7.45 11.71
N GLY A 438 -27.60 -8.14 12.34
CA GLY A 438 -28.59 -8.97 11.65
C GLY A 438 -29.76 -8.18 11.08
N ASN A 439 -30.34 -8.69 9.99
CA ASN A 439 -31.68 -8.29 9.55
C ASN A 439 -32.71 -9.22 10.21
N HIS A 440 -33.96 -8.78 10.36
CA HIS A 440 -35.06 -9.51 11.02
C HIS A 440 -35.43 -10.89 10.40
N ALA A 441 -34.66 -11.42 9.44
CA ALA A 441 -34.94 -12.63 8.66
C ALA A 441 -34.05 -13.85 9.00
N GLY A 442 -33.14 -13.76 9.97
CA GLY A 442 -32.28 -14.88 10.40
C GLY A 442 -30.83 -14.47 10.68
N PRO A 443 -29.97 -15.40 11.15
CA PRO A 443 -28.61 -15.08 11.59
C PRO A 443 -27.72 -14.64 10.39
N PRO A 444 -27.23 -13.38 10.34
CA PRO A 444 -26.41 -12.84 9.25
C PRO A 444 -25.07 -13.57 9.07
N SER A 445 -24.61 -14.28 10.11
CA SER A 445 -23.28 -14.88 10.20
C SER A 445 -23.00 -16.02 9.23
N ASN A 446 -24.04 -16.63 8.66
CA ASN A 446 -23.89 -17.75 7.73
C ASN A 446 -23.60 -17.28 6.29
N GLY A 447 -23.77 -15.98 6.01
CA GLY A 447 -23.49 -15.38 4.72
C GLY A 447 -21.99 -15.31 4.41
N ARG A 448 -21.64 -15.42 3.13
CA ARG A 448 -20.24 -15.36 2.64
C ARG A 448 -19.56 -14.04 3.01
N ALA A 449 -20.25 -12.92 2.83
CA ALA A 449 -19.75 -11.60 3.21
C ALA A 449 -19.44 -11.53 4.72
N ALA A 450 -20.31 -12.11 5.55
CA ALA A 450 -20.09 -12.18 7.00
C ALA A 450 -18.86 -13.02 7.31
N ARG A 451 -18.71 -14.21 6.71
CA ARG A 451 -17.50 -15.04 6.88
C ARG A 451 -16.24 -14.29 6.47
N LEU A 452 -16.21 -13.62 5.33
CA LEU A 452 -15.06 -12.82 4.90
C LEU A 452 -14.68 -11.76 5.93
N LEU A 453 -15.66 -11.01 6.43
CA LEU A 453 -15.43 -10.01 7.48
C LEU A 453 -14.92 -10.66 8.78
N LEU A 454 -15.54 -11.75 9.24
CA LEU A 454 -15.14 -12.48 10.45
C LEU A 454 -13.68 -12.94 10.42
N HIS A 455 -13.21 -13.43 9.26
CA HIS A 455 -11.83 -13.86 9.09
C HIS A 455 -10.82 -12.71 9.05
N SER A 456 -11.27 -11.48 8.78
CA SER A 456 -10.41 -10.28 8.81
C SER A 456 -10.21 -9.72 10.22
N ALA A 457 -11.04 -10.11 11.20
CA ALA A 457 -11.00 -9.58 12.55
C ALA A 457 -9.82 -10.12 13.35
N THR A 458 -9.06 -9.21 13.99
CA THR A 458 -7.81 -9.55 14.69
C THR A 458 -7.89 -9.45 16.20
N ARG A 459 -8.80 -8.63 16.75
CA ARG A 459 -9.00 -8.51 18.20
C ARG A 459 -10.31 -9.12 18.62
N ALA A 460 -11.42 -8.68 18.01
CA ALA A 460 -12.74 -9.15 18.41
C ALA A 460 -13.74 -9.21 17.27
N VAL A 461 -14.76 -10.03 17.48
CA VAL A 461 -16.00 -9.99 16.71
C VAL A 461 -17.15 -9.69 17.67
N VAL A 462 -17.92 -8.66 17.33
CA VAL A 462 -19.16 -8.30 18.02
C VAL A 462 -20.33 -8.97 17.34
N LEU A 463 -21.07 -9.77 18.10
CA LEU A 463 -22.20 -10.58 17.62
C LEU A 463 -23.41 -10.38 18.52
N HIS A 464 -24.61 -10.43 17.93
CA HIS A 464 -25.82 -10.54 18.71
C HIS A 464 -25.85 -11.91 19.43
N ALA A 465 -26.35 -11.97 20.67
CA ALA A 465 -26.33 -13.19 21.47
C ALA A 465 -27.14 -14.34 20.82
N ALA A 466 -28.15 -14.03 20.01
CA ALA A 466 -28.88 -15.01 19.22
C ALA A 466 -28.04 -15.68 18.12
N ASP A 467 -26.94 -15.06 17.67
CA ASP A 467 -26.04 -15.56 16.62
C ASP A 467 -24.80 -16.26 17.18
N SER A 468 -24.88 -16.73 18.43
CA SER A 468 -23.74 -17.31 19.17
C SER A 468 -23.04 -18.48 18.49
N LEU A 469 -23.68 -19.18 17.55
CA LEU A 469 -23.05 -20.23 16.73
C LEU A 469 -21.88 -19.70 15.89
N ALA A 470 -21.92 -18.44 15.46
CA ALA A 470 -20.83 -17.81 14.72
C ALA A 470 -19.57 -17.61 15.58
N ALA A 471 -19.73 -17.50 16.90
CA ALA A 471 -18.63 -17.34 17.84
C ALA A 471 -17.71 -18.58 17.88
N ALA A 472 -18.22 -19.76 17.49
CA ALA A 472 -17.46 -21.00 17.46
C ALA A 472 -16.54 -21.11 16.22
N GLN A 473 -16.72 -20.25 15.22
CA GLN A 473 -16.01 -20.30 13.93
C GLN A 473 -14.98 -19.16 13.79
N LEU A 474 -14.63 -18.49 14.88
CA LEU A 474 -13.73 -17.35 14.86
C LEU A 474 -12.27 -17.76 14.68
N PRO A 475 -11.45 -16.93 14.01
CA PRO A 475 -10.01 -17.14 13.94
C PRO A 475 -9.36 -17.25 15.33
N ALA A 476 -8.26 -18.01 15.41
CA ALA A 476 -7.49 -18.12 16.64
C ALA A 476 -6.97 -16.74 17.10
N GLY A 477 -7.18 -16.41 18.37
CA GLY A 477 -6.79 -15.13 18.96
C GLY A 477 -7.86 -14.04 18.87
N THR A 478 -8.95 -14.26 18.14
CA THR A 478 -10.07 -13.32 18.04
C THR A 478 -11.14 -13.67 19.08
N GLU A 479 -11.48 -12.72 19.96
CA GLU A 479 -12.51 -12.96 20.98
C GLU A 479 -13.92 -12.67 20.46
N PRO A 480 -14.92 -13.52 20.79
CA PRO A 480 -16.32 -13.16 20.62
C PRO A 480 -16.73 -12.20 21.74
N VAL A 481 -17.40 -11.10 21.38
CA VAL A 481 -18.06 -10.19 22.32
C VAL A 481 -19.54 -10.17 21.99
N LEU A 482 -20.39 -10.56 22.94
CA LEU A 482 -21.83 -10.64 22.71
C LEU A 482 -22.57 -9.38 23.13
N PHE A 483 -23.61 -9.04 22.39
CA PHE A 483 -24.61 -8.06 22.82
C PHE A 483 -26.03 -8.59 22.76
N ALA A 484 -26.92 -8.05 23.59
CA ALA A 484 -28.35 -8.39 23.57
C ALA A 484 -29.22 -7.28 24.18
N GLU A 485 -30.43 -7.10 23.67
CA GLU A 485 -31.41 -6.16 24.22
C GLU A 485 -32.09 -6.67 25.51
N THR A 486 -31.65 -7.80 26.05
CA THR A 486 -32.07 -8.32 27.35
C THR A 486 -30.98 -9.19 27.99
N VAL A 487 -30.87 -9.13 29.31
CA VAL A 487 -30.04 -10.05 30.11
C VAL A 487 -30.60 -11.48 30.09
N ASP A 488 -31.91 -11.64 29.89
CA ASP A 488 -32.63 -12.91 29.97
C ASP A 488 -32.48 -13.77 28.69
N CYS A 489 -31.26 -13.93 28.20
CA CYS A 489 -30.96 -14.80 27.07
C CYS A 489 -29.86 -15.82 27.43
N GLY A 490 -30.21 -17.11 27.30
CA GLY A 490 -29.33 -18.22 27.69
C GLY A 490 -27.92 -18.16 27.09
N PRO A 491 -27.75 -17.88 25.78
CA PRO A 491 -26.42 -17.75 25.18
C PRO A 491 -25.57 -16.63 25.78
N LEU A 492 -26.17 -15.48 26.10
CA LEU A 492 -25.47 -14.37 26.75
C LEU A 492 -25.08 -14.75 28.17
N GLN A 493 -25.98 -15.34 28.95
CA GLN A 493 -25.70 -15.71 30.33
C GLN A 493 -24.54 -16.71 30.39
N ALA A 494 -24.57 -17.75 29.54
CA ALA A 494 -23.45 -18.70 29.42
C ALA A 494 -22.14 -18.02 28.97
N HIS A 495 -22.22 -16.97 28.15
CA HIS A 495 -21.06 -16.21 27.71
C HIS A 495 -20.46 -15.37 28.85
N ILE A 496 -21.32 -14.72 29.63
CA ILE A 496 -20.99 -13.91 30.80
C ILE A 496 -20.42 -14.79 31.93
N ASP A 497 -21.02 -15.95 32.19
CA ASP A 497 -20.58 -16.90 33.22
C ASP A 497 -19.21 -17.50 32.89
N ALA A 498 -18.87 -17.59 31.59
CA ALA A 498 -17.53 -17.91 31.12
C ALA A 498 -16.52 -16.75 31.27
N GLY A 499 -16.92 -15.63 31.89
CA GLY A 499 -16.08 -14.47 32.14
C GLY A 499 -15.76 -13.63 30.90
N ARG A 500 -16.49 -13.84 29.79
CA ARG A 500 -16.24 -13.13 28.53
C ARG A 500 -16.96 -11.78 28.49
N ARG A 501 -16.48 -10.92 27.58
CA ARG A 501 -16.97 -9.56 27.43
C ARG A 501 -18.36 -9.52 26.79
N ALA A 502 -19.27 -8.75 27.37
CA ALA A 502 -20.61 -8.58 26.82
C ALA A 502 -21.21 -7.21 27.12
N VAL A 503 -22.18 -6.80 26.31
CA VAL A 503 -22.96 -5.56 26.50
C VAL A 503 -24.44 -5.85 26.37
N TYR A 504 -25.23 -5.52 27.38
CA TYR A 504 -26.66 -5.88 27.36
C TYR A 504 -27.52 -4.88 28.11
N LEU A 505 -28.84 -4.96 27.88
CA LEU A 505 -29.81 -4.22 28.68
C LEU A 505 -30.24 -5.03 29.91
N ASN A 506 -30.15 -4.40 31.07
CA ASN A 506 -30.73 -4.90 32.31
C ASN A 506 -31.80 -3.90 32.78
N GLY A 507 -33.08 -4.21 32.54
CA GLY A 507 -34.15 -3.25 32.72
C GLY A 507 -33.95 -2.03 31.81
N SER A 508 -33.75 -0.84 32.39
CA SER A 508 -33.46 0.37 31.64
C SER A 508 -31.97 0.66 31.47
N ASP A 509 -31.09 -0.06 32.14
CA ASP A 509 -29.66 0.25 32.18
C ASP A 509 -28.88 -0.51 31.09
N ILE A 510 -28.03 0.21 30.37
CA ILE A 510 -27.00 -0.41 29.53
C ILE A 510 -25.87 -0.85 30.43
N VAL A 511 -25.57 -2.15 30.43
CA VAL A 511 -24.56 -2.77 31.28
C VAL A 511 -23.43 -3.33 30.43
N ILE A 512 -22.20 -3.03 30.84
CA ILE A 512 -20.98 -3.62 30.30
C ILE A 512 -20.49 -4.69 31.27
N ALA A 513 -20.22 -5.89 30.76
CA ALA A 513 -19.67 -7.01 31.50
C ALA A 513 -18.28 -7.38 30.97
N ALA A 514 -17.32 -7.59 31.88
CA ALA A 514 -16.04 -8.22 31.58
C ALA A 514 -15.59 -9.03 32.79
N GLY A 515 -15.36 -10.34 32.63
CA GLY A 515 -15.01 -11.20 33.76
C GLY A 515 -16.12 -11.20 34.83
N PRO A 516 -15.79 -11.02 36.12
CA PRO A 516 -16.78 -10.92 37.19
C PRO A 516 -17.46 -9.53 37.27
N ASP A 517 -16.88 -8.52 36.63
CA ASP A 517 -17.27 -7.13 36.82
C ASP A 517 -18.45 -6.72 35.93
N ARG A 518 -19.37 -5.93 36.49
CA ARG A 518 -20.53 -5.37 35.79
C ARG A 518 -20.57 -3.87 36.03
N TRP A 519 -20.52 -3.08 34.98
CA TRP A 519 -20.57 -1.62 35.04
C TRP A 519 -21.82 -1.10 34.32
N PRO A 520 -22.75 -0.45 35.05
CA PRO A 520 -23.80 0.34 34.43
C PRO A 520 -23.17 1.54 33.70
N LEU A 521 -23.37 1.62 32.39
CA LEU A 521 -22.85 2.71 31.58
C LEU A 521 -23.74 3.96 31.72
N LEU A 522 -25.01 3.83 31.35
CA LEU A 522 -26.09 4.81 31.52
C LEU A 522 -27.47 4.17 31.24
N PRO A 523 -28.56 4.74 31.74
CA PRO A 523 -29.90 4.29 31.40
C PRO A 523 -30.29 4.71 29.96
N ILE A 524 -31.09 3.88 29.28
CA ILE A 524 -31.55 4.10 27.91
C ILE A 524 -32.28 5.44 27.74
N VAL A 525 -32.91 5.95 28.80
CA VAL A 525 -33.61 7.24 28.81
C VAL A 525 -32.67 8.46 28.70
N GLN A 526 -31.38 8.26 28.87
CA GLN A 526 -30.36 9.30 28.67
C GLN A 526 -29.72 9.25 27.27
N LEU A 527 -30.00 8.22 26.46
CA LEU A 527 -29.52 8.17 25.08
C LEU A 527 -30.24 9.22 24.24
N ALA A 528 -29.51 9.79 23.27
CA ALA A 528 -30.12 10.55 22.18
C ALA A 528 -31.18 9.69 21.46
N ALA A 529 -32.22 10.32 20.92
CA ALA A 529 -33.40 9.63 20.41
C ALA A 529 -33.07 8.65 19.28
N GLU A 530 -32.11 9.02 18.42
CA GLU A 530 -31.61 8.19 17.32
C GLU A 530 -30.94 6.89 17.79
N TYR A 531 -30.13 6.95 18.85
CA TYR A 531 -29.45 5.78 19.41
C TYR A 531 -30.41 4.91 20.23
N ARG A 532 -31.42 5.53 20.86
CA ARG A 532 -32.49 4.81 21.54
C ARG A 532 -33.37 4.02 20.57
N ALA A 533 -33.70 4.60 19.42
CA ALA A 533 -34.51 3.94 18.40
C ALA A 533 -33.82 2.68 17.86
N GLU A 534 -32.50 2.71 17.76
CA GLU A 534 -31.65 1.61 17.25
C GLU A 534 -30.81 0.99 18.38
N ILE A 535 -31.46 0.55 19.46
CA ILE A 535 -30.75 0.14 20.68
C ILE A 535 -29.77 -1.01 20.45
N GLY A 536 -30.11 -2.01 19.64
CA GLY A 536 -29.22 -3.12 19.29
C GLY A 536 -27.92 -2.64 18.65
N GLN A 537 -28.00 -1.67 17.72
CA GLN A 537 -26.82 -1.05 17.10
C GLN A 537 -25.98 -0.29 18.12
N SER A 538 -26.62 0.41 19.05
CA SER A 538 -25.92 1.11 20.13
C SER A 538 -25.16 0.15 21.05
N LEU A 539 -25.77 -0.97 21.42
CA LEU A 539 -25.11 -2.01 22.23
C LEU A 539 -23.91 -2.63 21.48
N ALA A 540 -24.07 -2.91 20.19
CA ALA A 540 -22.99 -3.44 19.34
C ALA A 540 -21.81 -2.46 19.23
N ALA A 541 -22.09 -1.17 19.04
CA ALA A 541 -21.07 -0.12 19.01
C ALA A 541 -20.33 0.01 20.35
N ILE A 542 -21.04 -0.05 21.48
CA ILE A 542 -20.43 -0.03 22.82
C ILE A 542 -19.53 -1.26 23.02
N ALA A 543 -19.96 -2.43 22.56
CA ALA A 543 -19.16 -3.65 22.61
C ALA A 543 -17.84 -3.49 21.84
N ALA A 544 -17.88 -2.89 20.65
CA ALA A 544 -16.66 -2.60 19.89
C ALA A 544 -15.75 -1.57 20.59
N LEU A 545 -16.33 -0.50 21.12
CA LEU A 545 -15.58 0.55 21.84
C LEU A 545 -14.90 0.03 23.10
N MET A 546 -15.51 -0.94 23.79
CA MET A 546 -14.87 -1.64 24.92
C MET A 546 -13.61 -2.40 24.48
N VAL A 547 -13.62 -3.04 23.31
CA VAL A 547 -12.44 -3.74 22.76
C VAL A 547 -11.32 -2.78 22.39
N LEU A 548 -11.69 -1.60 21.89
CA LEU A 548 -10.77 -0.52 21.58
C LEU A 548 -10.30 0.26 22.81
N VAL A 549 -10.71 -0.13 24.03
CA VAL A 549 -10.32 0.50 25.29
C VAL A 549 -10.71 1.99 25.33
N CYS A 550 -11.85 2.33 24.72
CA CYS A 550 -12.41 3.67 24.78
C CYS A 550 -12.83 3.99 26.23
N PRO A 551 -12.50 5.16 26.80
CA PRO A 551 -12.94 5.55 28.13
C PRO A 551 -14.46 5.62 28.25
N LEU A 552 -15.02 5.15 29.37
CA LEU A 552 -16.47 5.16 29.61
C LEU A 552 -17.09 6.56 29.47
N ASP A 553 -16.38 7.60 29.87
CA ASP A 553 -16.86 8.99 29.76
C ASP A 553 -16.95 9.46 28.30
N ALA A 554 -16.04 9.01 27.44
CA ALA A 554 -16.12 9.29 26.00
C ALA A 554 -17.33 8.56 25.37
N MET A 555 -17.57 7.31 25.76
CA MET A 555 -18.77 6.57 25.32
C MET A 555 -20.07 7.27 25.77
N ARG A 556 -20.15 7.69 27.04
CA ARG A 556 -21.32 8.39 27.60
C ARG A 556 -21.60 9.71 26.86
N LYS A 557 -20.57 10.53 26.64
CA LYS A 557 -20.70 11.79 25.89
C LYS A 557 -21.21 11.54 24.47
N ALA A 558 -20.66 10.54 23.78
CA ALA A 558 -21.09 10.19 22.43
C ALA A 558 -22.56 9.73 22.40
N LEU A 559 -22.99 8.89 23.35
CA LEU A 559 -24.37 8.37 23.46
C LEU A 559 -25.43 9.45 23.78
N GLN A 560 -25.03 10.53 24.43
CA GLN A 560 -25.90 11.64 24.82
C GLN A 560 -25.95 12.76 23.76
N ARG A 561 -25.03 12.75 22.80
CA ARG A 561 -24.90 13.80 21.79
C ARG A 561 -25.85 13.52 20.63
N HIS A 562 -26.65 14.53 20.26
CA HIS A 562 -27.37 14.47 19.00
C HIS A 562 -26.37 14.56 17.84
N THR A 563 -26.42 13.59 16.95
CA THR A 563 -25.66 13.62 15.70
C THR A 563 -26.49 14.27 14.60
N GLU A 564 -25.85 14.98 13.67
CA GLU A 564 -26.50 15.26 12.38
C GLU A 564 -26.98 13.94 11.79
N PRO A 565 -28.13 13.91 11.09
CA PRO A 565 -28.67 12.68 10.57
C PRO A 565 -27.57 11.96 9.77
N PRO A 566 -27.38 10.65 10.02
CA PRO A 566 -26.39 9.88 9.29
C PRO A 566 -26.60 10.07 7.78
N LEU A 567 -25.51 9.92 7.00
CA LEU A 567 -25.61 9.90 5.54
C LEU A 567 -26.70 8.90 5.17
N SER A 568 -27.84 9.43 4.78
CA SER A 568 -29.06 8.70 4.43
C SER A 568 -29.54 9.27 3.11
N GLY A 569 -30.18 8.44 2.30
CA GLY A 569 -30.73 8.90 1.04
C GLY A 569 -31.74 10.02 1.30
N ALA A 570 -31.45 11.25 0.86
CA ALA A 570 -32.47 12.27 0.75
C ALA A 570 -33.59 11.74 -0.14
N GLN A 571 -34.86 11.88 0.28
CA GLN A 571 -35.99 11.74 -0.62
C GLN A 571 -35.85 12.82 -1.71
N SER A 572 -35.38 12.44 -2.90
CA SER A 572 -35.44 13.30 -4.07
C SER A 572 -35.98 12.50 -5.25
N SER A 573 -37.22 12.82 -5.59
CA SER A 573 -37.80 12.85 -6.94
C SER A 573 -36.82 12.53 -8.07
N GLY A 574 -37.15 11.49 -8.83
CA GLY A 574 -36.84 11.33 -10.25
C GLY A 574 -35.50 11.90 -10.71
N VAL A 575 -34.41 11.23 -10.37
CA VAL A 575 -33.16 11.34 -11.13
C VAL A 575 -32.85 9.94 -11.62
N GLU A 576 -32.76 9.82 -12.94
CA GLU A 576 -32.47 8.57 -13.65
C GLU A 576 -31.32 7.83 -12.99
N ARG A 577 -31.53 6.52 -12.78
CA ARG A 577 -30.46 5.56 -12.49
C ARG A 577 -29.42 5.69 -13.61
N GLY A 578 -28.39 6.50 -13.37
CA GLY A 578 -27.19 6.48 -14.20
C GLY A 578 -26.67 5.06 -14.22
N SER A 579 -26.66 4.46 -15.40
CA SER A 579 -26.14 3.13 -15.67
C SER A 579 -24.69 3.06 -15.22
N VAL A 580 -24.47 2.56 -14.01
CA VAL A 580 -23.22 1.87 -13.68
C VAL A 580 -23.18 0.68 -14.63
N LEU A 581 -22.15 0.61 -15.48
CA LEU A 581 -21.85 -0.54 -16.30
C LEU A 581 -21.58 -1.74 -15.38
N VAL A 582 -22.66 -2.40 -14.98
CA VAL A 582 -22.66 -3.76 -14.47
C VAL A 582 -22.43 -4.62 -15.70
N HIS A 583 -21.23 -5.18 -15.85
CA HIS A 583 -21.07 -6.31 -16.76
C HIS A 583 -21.79 -7.51 -16.16
N SER A 584 -23.11 -7.57 -16.33
CA SER A 584 -23.84 -8.84 -16.33
C SER A 584 -23.53 -9.51 -17.67
N LEU A 585 -22.49 -10.34 -17.71
CA LEU A 585 -22.14 -11.11 -18.89
C LEU A 585 -22.65 -12.54 -18.72
N LEU A 586 -23.97 -12.68 -18.70
CA LEU A 586 -24.67 -13.91 -19.08
C LEU A 586 -25.95 -13.52 -19.82
N ASN A 587 -25.84 -13.53 -21.14
CA ASN A 587 -26.90 -13.84 -22.10
C ASN A 587 -26.27 -14.60 -23.25
#